data_AF-A0A8J3DBJ1-F1
#
_entry.id   AF-A0A8J3DBJ1-F1
#
_cell.length_a   1.000
_cell.length_b   1.000
_cell.length_c   1.000
_cell.angle_alpha   90.00
_cell.angle_beta   90.00
_cell.angle_gamma   90.00
#
_symmetry.space_group_name_H-M   'P 1'
#
loop_
_entity.id
_entity.type
_entity.pdbx_description
1 polymer ?
#
loop_
_entity_poly.entity_id
_entity_poly.type
_entity_poly.pdbx_seq_one_letter_code
_entity_poly.pdbx_strand_id
1 'polypeptide(L)'
;MPSVEIDSVVSYYKPEQAFKRIGEYLGGEEQTGRKIILRTQTSPRKGLYFVVRITEFADELPAGCFFEVDLLRPDKKRPVTKRFDLPANPKSHREIWLGFTGDDQPANDEPPVAWRVRMLGPDGQELSSYQSFLWSKPADDESASTEQ
;
A
#
# COMPACT_ATOMS: atom_id res chain seq x y z
N MET A 1 -1.50 24.39 -0.58
CA MET A 1 -1.61 23.09 0.12
C MET A 1 -0.44 22.25 -0.35
N PRO A 2 0.27 21.51 0.52
CA PRO A 2 1.29 20.58 0.04
C PRO A 2 0.63 19.59 -0.91
N SER A 3 1.24 19.35 -2.07
CA SER A 3 0.78 18.39 -3.05
C SER A 3 1.37 17.04 -2.68
N VAL A 4 0.64 16.23 -1.93
CA VAL A 4 1.12 14.89 -1.56
C VAL A 4 1.01 13.93 -2.71
N GLU A 5 2.13 13.28 -3.04
CA GLU A 5 2.22 12.35 -4.16
C GLU A 5 2.81 11.02 -3.72
N ILE A 6 2.31 9.94 -4.32
CA ILE A 6 2.90 8.61 -4.21
C ILE A 6 4.02 8.50 -5.27
N ASP A 7 5.28 8.57 -4.82
CA ASP A 7 6.47 8.44 -5.67
C ASP A 7 6.54 7.06 -6.35
N SER A 8 6.30 6.01 -5.56
CA SER A 8 6.42 4.63 -6.03
C SER A 8 5.67 3.66 -5.14
N VAL A 9 5.22 2.57 -5.76
CA VAL A 9 4.68 1.41 -5.06
C VAL A 9 5.33 0.15 -5.59
N VAL A 10 5.90 -0.64 -4.68
CA VAL A 10 6.45 -1.96 -5.01
C VAL A 10 5.80 -3.02 -4.12
N SER A 11 5.27 -4.07 -4.74
CA SER A 11 4.67 -5.20 -4.02
C SER A 11 5.70 -6.28 -3.73
N TYR A 12 5.73 -6.78 -2.50
CA TYR A 12 6.57 -7.90 -2.09
C TYR A 12 5.78 -8.92 -1.27
N TYR A 13 6.06 -10.19 -1.53
CA TYR A 13 5.77 -11.21 -0.53
C TYR A 13 6.76 -11.11 0.64
N LYS A 14 6.28 -11.17 1.88
CA LYS A 14 7.14 -11.20 3.07
C LYS A 14 6.79 -12.36 3.99
N PRO A 15 7.75 -13.27 4.28
CA PRO A 15 7.59 -14.25 5.34
C PRO A 15 7.62 -13.57 6.71
N GLU A 16 7.07 -14.23 7.74
CA GLU A 16 7.06 -13.70 9.10
C GLU A 16 8.46 -13.37 9.63
N GLN A 17 9.45 -14.19 9.28
CA GLN A 17 10.86 -14.01 9.66
C GLN A 17 11.44 -12.69 9.15
N ALA A 18 10.90 -12.10 8.08
CA ALA A 18 11.37 -10.82 7.55
C ALA A 18 11.09 -9.62 8.48
N PHE A 19 10.17 -9.80 9.44
CA PHE A 19 9.81 -8.78 10.42
C PHE A 19 10.55 -8.95 11.75
N LYS A 20 11.06 -10.16 12.03
CA LYS A 20 11.78 -10.44 13.27
C LYS A 20 13.12 -9.69 13.28
N ARG A 21 13.31 -8.83 14.27
CA ARG A 21 14.61 -8.19 14.57
C ARG A 21 15.30 -8.88 15.75
N ILE A 22 16.61 -8.68 15.88
CA ILE A 22 17.40 -9.21 17.02
C ILE A 22 16.79 -8.78 18.36
N GLY A 23 16.24 -7.57 18.45
CA GLY A 23 15.58 -7.08 19.67
C GLY A 23 14.34 -7.87 20.09
N GLU A 24 13.55 -8.40 19.14
CA GLU A 24 12.41 -9.28 19.45
C GLU A 24 12.87 -10.67 19.88
N TYR A 25 13.97 -11.17 19.31
CA TYR A 25 14.56 -12.44 19.73
C TYR A 25 15.04 -12.40 21.20
N LEU A 26 15.36 -11.20 21.70
CA LEU A 26 15.78 -10.95 23.08
C LEU A 26 14.62 -10.54 24.01
N GLY A 27 13.36 -10.70 23.58
CA GLY A 27 12.17 -10.46 24.40
C GLY A 27 11.49 -9.09 24.23
N GLY A 28 11.85 -8.33 23.20
CA GLY A 28 11.21 -7.05 22.87
C GLY A 28 9.96 -7.15 21.98
N GLU A 29 9.24 -6.04 21.82
CA GLU A 29 8.11 -5.88 20.89
C GLU A 29 8.57 -5.63 19.43
N GLU A 30 7.63 -5.68 18.47
CA GLU A 30 7.93 -5.50 17.05
C GLU A 30 8.65 -4.19 16.75
N GLN A 31 9.86 -4.29 16.22
CA GLN A 31 10.65 -3.12 15.85
C GLN A 31 10.46 -2.78 14.38
N THR A 32 9.54 -1.87 14.09
CA THR A 32 9.26 -1.40 12.72
C THR A 32 10.33 -0.46 12.17
N GLY A 33 11.25 0.02 13.02
CA GLY A 33 12.37 0.88 12.62
C GLY A 33 11.88 2.21 12.05
N ARG A 34 12.30 2.54 10.82
CA ARG A 34 11.97 3.77 10.09
C ARG A 34 10.77 3.63 9.14
N LYS A 35 9.83 2.75 9.47
CA LYS A 35 8.72 2.37 8.59
C LYS A 35 7.43 2.39 9.38
N ILE A 36 6.36 2.83 8.72
CA ILE A 36 5.01 2.61 9.21
C ILE A 36 4.53 1.31 8.57
N ILE A 37 4.12 0.33 9.38
CA ILE A 37 3.60 -0.95 8.89
C ILE A 37 2.15 -1.08 9.33
N LEU A 38 1.24 -1.12 8.36
CA LEU A 38 -0.19 -1.27 8.55
C LEU A 38 -0.59 -2.62 7.95
N ARG A 39 -1.38 -3.41 8.67
CA ARG A 39 -1.79 -4.75 8.24
C ARG A 39 -3.30 -4.90 8.34
N THR A 40 -3.88 -5.67 7.43
CA THR A 40 -5.29 -6.05 7.52
C THR A 40 -5.56 -6.90 8.77
N GLN A 41 -4.61 -7.79 9.12
CA GLN A 41 -4.61 -8.56 10.36
C GLN A 41 -3.26 -8.43 11.06
N THR A 42 -3.26 -8.21 12.37
CA THR A 42 -2.02 -8.01 13.14
C THR A 42 -1.18 -9.28 13.28
N SER A 43 -1.83 -10.45 13.27
CA SER A 43 -1.21 -11.77 13.26
C SER A 43 -2.02 -12.71 12.33
N PRO A 44 -1.38 -13.48 11.44
CA PRO A 44 0.07 -13.60 11.24
C PRO A 44 0.69 -12.38 10.54
N ARG A 45 2.01 -12.16 10.71
CA ARG A 45 2.74 -11.08 10.00
C ARG A 45 3.11 -11.43 8.56
N LYS A 46 3.05 -12.71 8.18
CA LYS A 46 3.28 -13.16 6.80
C LYS A 46 2.21 -12.59 5.89
N GLY A 47 2.58 -12.13 4.70
CA GLY A 47 1.62 -11.67 3.72
C GLY A 47 2.21 -10.96 2.51
N LEU A 48 1.31 -10.42 1.67
CA LEU A 48 1.63 -9.54 0.56
C LEU A 48 1.68 -8.10 1.06
N TYR A 49 2.78 -7.39 0.81
CA TYR A 49 2.97 -6.01 1.24
C TYR A 49 3.17 -5.09 0.05
N PHE A 50 2.45 -3.98 0.05
CA PHE A 50 2.70 -2.83 -0.83
C PHE A 50 3.58 -1.84 -0.06
N VAL A 51 4.80 -1.65 -0.56
CA VAL A 51 5.73 -0.65 -0.02
C VAL A 51 5.52 0.63 -0.81
N VAL A 52 4.88 1.59 -0.16
CA VAL A 52 4.50 2.90 -0.69
C VAL A 52 5.54 3.91 -0.23
N ARG A 53 6.08 4.68 -1.18
CA ARG A 53 6.87 5.88 -0.90
C ARG A 53 6.09 7.11 -1.28
N ILE A 54 6.10 8.09 -0.39
CA ILE A 54 5.41 9.38 -0.56
C ILE A 54 6.41 10.54 -0.53
N THR A 55 6.07 11.65 -1.18
CA THR A 55 6.93 12.84 -1.28
C THR A 55 7.15 13.52 0.07
N GLU A 56 6.10 13.66 0.88
CA GLU A 56 6.13 14.26 2.22
C GLU A 56 6.34 13.22 3.32
N PHE A 57 6.71 13.68 4.51
CA PHE A 57 6.67 12.79 5.67
C PHE A 57 5.23 12.57 6.15
N ALA A 58 4.97 11.36 6.67
CA ALA A 58 3.63 10.99 7.09
C ALA A 58 3.05 11.90 8.20
N ASP A 59 3.89 12.52 9.04
CA ASP A 59 3.50 13.46 10.10
C ASP A 59 3.17 14.87 9.59
N GLU A 60 3.47 15.16 8.33
CA GLU A 60 3.08 16.40 7.64
C GLU A 60 1.72 16.28 6.95
N LEU A 61 1.14 15.08 6.92
CA LEU A 61 -0.14 14.80 6.29
C LEU A 61 -1.33 15.26 7.16
N PRO A 62 -2.48 15.62 6.55
CA PRO A 62 -3.70 15.88 7.31
C PRO A 62 -4.07 14.71 8.23
N ALA A 63 -4.47 15.02 9.46
CA ALA A 63 -4.92 14.01 10.41
C ALA A 63 -6.16 13.27 9.86
N GLY A 64 -6.15 11.95 9.96
CA GLY A 64 -7.23 11.10 9.46
C GLY A 64 -7.06 10.65 8.01
N CYS A 65 -5.93 10.95 7.36
CA CYS A 65 -5.57 10.34 6.09
C CYS A 65 -5.51 8.80 6.17
N PHE A 66 -5.84 8.14 5.08
CA PHE A 66 -5.81 6.68 4.99
C PHE A 66 -5.44 6.23 3.58
N PHE A 67 -5.05 4.96 3.46
CA PHE A 67 -4.81 4.32 2.18
C PHE A 67 -5.94 3.34 1.87
N GLU A 68 -6.31 3.26 0.60
CA GLU A 68 -7.08 2.15 0.06
C GLU A 68 -6.24 1.40 -0.97
N VAL A 69 -6.19 0.08 -0.83
CA VAL A 69 -5.56 -0.80 -1.82
C VAL A 69 -6.64 -1.67 -2.44
N ASP A 70 -6.84 -1.49 -3.74
CA ASP A 70 -7.69 -2.34 -4.55
C ASP A 70 -6.83 -3.45 -5.16
N LEU A 71 -7.25 -4.70 -4.98
CA LEU A 71 -6.50 -5.88 -5.39
C LEU A 71 -7.34 -6.77 -6.31
N LEU A 72 -6.92 -6.91 -7.57
CA LEU A 72 -7.51 -7.87 -8.50
C LEU A 72 -6.74 -9.19 -8.44
N ARG A 73 -7.43 -10.25 -8.03
CA ARG A 73 -6.85 -11.58 -7.85
C ARG A 73 -7.24 -12.51 -9.02
N PRO A 74 -6.43 -13.52 -9.35
CA PRO A 74 -6.77 -14.48 -10.41
C PRO A 74 -8.09 -15.22 -10.14
N ASP A 75 -8.39 -15.49 -8.87
CA ASP A 75 -9.57 -16.23 -8.40
C ASP A 75 -10.85 -15.38 -8.27
N LYS A 76 -10.77 -14.05 -8.49
CA LYS A 76 -11.89 -13.12 -8.30
C LYS A 76 -12.09 -12.22 -9.52
N LYS A 77 -13.35 -12.14 -9.97
CA LYS A 77 -13.74 -11.24 -11.09
C LYS A 77 -13.83 -9.76 -10.71
N ARG A 78 -13.81 -9.43 -9.42
CA ARG A 78 -13.91 -8.06 -8.91
C ARG A 78 -12.74 -7.78 -7.96
N PRO A 79 -12.20 -6.57 -7.95
CA PRO A 79 -11.19 -6.20 -6.98
C PRO A 79 -11.72 -6.28 -5.55
N VAL A 80 -10.83 -6.64 -4.63
CA VAL A 80 -11.06 -6.53 -3.19
C VAL A 80 -10.38 -5.26 -2.70
N THR A 81 -11.10 -4.39 -2.02
CA THR A 81 -10.57 -3.16 -1.45
C THR A 81 -10.26 -3.35 0.03
N LYS A 82 -9.08 -2.91 0.47
CA LYS A 82 -8.70 -2.85 1.89
C LYS A 82 -8.25 -1.45 2.27
N ARG A 83 -8.77 -1.00 3.41
CA ARG A 83 -8.46 0.30 4.02
C ARG A 83 -7.36 0.13 5.07
N PHE A 84 -6.44 1.09 5.09
CA PHE A 84 -5.36 1.18 6.05
C PHE A 84 -5.30 2.60 6.61
N ASP A 85 -5.76 2.77 7.84
CA ASP A 85 -5.75 4.07 8.51
C ASP A 85 -4.34 4.44 8.95
N LEU A 86 -3.91 5.67 8.66
CA LEU A 86 -2.69 6.19 9.26
C LEU A 86 -2.93 6.39 10.77
N PRO A 87 -1.92 6.10 11.61
CA PRO A 87 -2.04 6.39 13.04
C PRO A 87 -2.17 7.91 13.25
N ALA A 88 -2.88 8.32 14.30
CA ALA A 88 -3.21 9.73 14.54
C ALA A 88 -1.98 10.65 14.67
N ASN A 89 -0.86 10.09 15.14
CA ASN A 89 0.42 10.78 15.21
C ASN A 89 1.48 9.88 14.56
N PRO A 90 1.52 9.83 13.22
CA PRO A 90 2.45 8.98 12.52
C PRO A 90 3.88 9.45 12.79
N LYS A 91 4.82 8.51 12.75
CA LYS A 91 6.24 8.87 12.82
C LYS A 91 6.65 9.56 11.52
N SER A 92 7.64 10.44 11.61
CA SER A 92 8.21 11.14 10.45
C SER A 92 8.95 10.19 9.49
N HIS A 93 8.17 9.52 8.64
CA HIS A 93 8.62 8.51 7.68
C HIS A 93 7.91 8.72 6.35
N ARG A 94 8.63 8.43 5.26
CA ARG A 94 8.11 8.45 3.89
C ARG A 94 7.83 7.07 3.31
N GLU A 95 8.15 6.00 4.05
CA GLU A 95 7.97 4.62 3.61
C GLU A 95 6.89 3.94 4.46
N ILE A 96 5.80 3.55 3.80
CA ILE A 96 4.60 2.96 4.41
C ILE A 96 4.38 1.58 3.81
N TRP A 97 4.19 0.58 4.66
CA TRP A 97 4.01 -0.80 4.27
C TRP A 97 2.57 -1.20 4.53
N LEU A 98 1.83 -1.50 3.46
CA LEU A 98 0.42 -1.90 3.51
C LEU A 98 0.33 -3.41 3.28
N GLY A 99 0.07 -4.17 4.35
CA GLY A 99 0.12 -5.63 4.37
C GLY A 99 -1.25 -6.29 4.30
N PHE A 100 -1.47 -7.11 3.28
CA PHE A 100 -2.54 -8.09 3.20
C PHE A 100 -2.08 -9.38 3.89
N THR A 101 -2.55 -9.59 5.10
CA THR A 101 -2.13 -10.67 6.00
C THR A 101 -3.30 -11.52 6.47
N GLY A 102 -3.01 -12.72 6.98
CA GLY A 102 -4.03 -13.67 7.42
C GLY A 102 -4.93 -14.11 6.27
N ASP A 103 -6.25 -14.08 6.49
CA ASP A 103 -7.25 -14.51 5.50
C ASP A 103 -7.37 -13.57 4.30
N ASP A 104 -6.87 -12.34 4.42
CA ASP A 104 -6.91 -11.35 3.34
C ASP A 104 -5.77 -11.52 2.33
N GLN A 105 -4.81 -12.38 2.64
CA GLN A 105 -3.71 -12.69 1.76
C GLN A 105 -4.21 -13.41 0.47
N PRO A 106 -3.57 -13.18 -0.69
CA PRO A 106 -3.78 -14.02 -1.87
C PRO A 106 -3.53 -15.50 -1.58
N ALA A 107 -4.38 -16.37 -2.13
CA ALA A 107 -4.22 -17.82 -2.04
C ALA A 107 -2.92 -18.27 -2.71
N ASN A 108 -2.31 -19.34 -2.20
CA ASN A 108 -1.09 -19.96 -2.73
C ASN A 108 0.12 -19.01 -2.87
N ASP A 109 0.16 -17.91 -2.12
CA ASP A 109 1.22 -16.90 -2.20
C ASP A 109 1.38 -16.30 -3.63
N GLU A 110 0.35 -16.39 -4.47
CA GLU A 110 0.38 -15.94 -5.87
C GLU A 110 0.33 -14.40 -5.97
N PRO A 111 1.14 -13.77 -6.84
CA PRO A 111 1.09 -12.32 -7.02
C PRO A 111 -0.26 -11.87 -7.57
N PRO A 112 -0.72 -10.65 -7.22
CA PRO A 112 -1.96 -10.12 -7.78
C PRO A 112 -1.84 -9.85 -9.28
N VAL A 113 -2.96 -10.01 -10.00
CA VAL A 113 -3.04 -9.73 -11.44
C VAL A 113 -2.89 -8.24 -11.70
N ALA A 114 -3.60 -7.44 -10.91
CA ALA A 114 -3.53 -5.99 -10.96
C ALA A 114 -3.82 -5.41 -9.58
N TRP A 115 -3.33 -4.19 -9.35
CA TRP A 115 -3.57 -3.47 -8.11
C TRP A 115 -3.57 -1.96 -8.33
N ARG A 116 -4.23 -1.25 -7.42
CA ARG A 116 -4.18 0.21 -7.28
C ARG A 116 -4.11 0.58 -5.81
N VAL A 117 -3.23 1.51 -5.49
CA VAL A 117 -3.10 2.15 -4.18
C VAL A 117 -3.58 3.59 -4.31
N ARG A 118 -4.47 4.00 -3.42
CA ARG A 118 -4.98 5.37 -3.33
C ARG A 118 -4.70 5.90 -1.94
N MET A 119 -4.27 7.14 -1.86
CA MET A 119 -4.15 7.90 -0.63
C MET A 119 -5.30 8.89 -0.57
N LEU A 120 -6.03 8.88 0.53
CA LEU A 120 -7.23 9.68 0.71
C LEU A 120 -7.11 10.59 1.93
N GLY A 121 -7.71 11.77 1.82
CA GLY A 121 -7.91 12.71 2.90
C GLY A 121 -8.94 12.23 3.92
N PRO A 122 -9.06 12.90 5.07
CA PRO A 122 -10.03 12.53 6.11
C PRO A 122 -11.50 12.60 5.65
N ASP A 123 -11.78 13.39 4.62
CA ASP A 123 -13.09 13.54 3.97
C ASP A 123 -13.34 12.50 2.86
N GLY A 124 -12.36 11.65 2.57
CA GLY A 124 -12.42 10.67 1.48
C GLY A 124 -12.07 11.26 0.11
N GLN A 125 -11.55 12.49 0.04
CA GLN A 125 -11.00 13.03 -1.21
C GLN A 125 -9.73 12.25 -1.57
N GLU A 126 -9.61 11.81 -2.82
CA GLU A 126 -8.35 11.22 -3.31
C GLU A 126 -7.28 12.32 -3.40
N LEU A 127 -6.20 12.13 -2.67
CA LEU A 127 -5.03 13.03 -2.68
C LEU A 127 -4.02 12.58 -3.75
N SER A 128 -3.81 11.27 -3.87
CA SER A 128 -2.90 10.69 -4.86
C SER A 128 -3.24 9.22 -5.11
N SER A 129 -2.85 8.70 -6.26
CA SER A 129 -2.99 7.28 -6.59
C SER A 129 -1.83 6.75 -7.43
N TYR A 130 -1.58 5.45 -7.28
CA TYR A 130 -0.53 4.72 -8.00
C TYR A 130 -1.04 3.31 -8.30
N GLN A 131 -0.74 2.77 -9.47
CA GLN A 131 -1.32 1.50 -9.91
C GLN A 131 -0.38 0.65 -10.74
N SER A 132 -0.64 -0.65 -10.77
CA SER A 132 -0.01 -1.57 -11.70
C SER A 132 -0.42 -1.26 -13.14
N PHE A 133 0.43 -1.64 -14.09
CA PHE A 133 0.16 -1.49 -15.52
C PHE A 133 -1.16 -2.14 -15.97
N LEU A 134 -1.53 -3.28 -15.41
CA LEU A 134 -2.75 -4.02 -15.79
C LEU A 134 -4.03 -3.45 -15.16
N TRP A 135 -3.96 -2.41 -14.33
CA TRP A 135 -5.13 -1.87 -13.61
C TRP A 135 -6.05 -1.04 -14.50
N SER A 136 -5.48 -0.20 -15.34
CA SER A 136 -6.21 0.45 -16.42
C SER A 136 -5.42 0.28 -17.69
N LYS A 137 -6.12 0.00 -18.80
CA LYS A 137 -5.53 0.20 -20.12
C LYS A 137 -5.02 1.65 -20.14
N PRO A 138 -3.76 1.94 -20.54
CA PRO A 138 -3.42 3.32 -20.88
C PRO A 138 -4.48 3.79 -21.87
N ALA A 139 -5.00 5.01 -21.70
CA ALA A 139 -5.91 5.57 -22.68
C ALA A 139 -5.30 5.30 -24.06
N ASP A 140 -6.06 4.64 -24.95
CA ASP A 140 -5.63 4.53 -26.35
C ASP A 140 -5.32 5.97 -26.76
N ASP A 141 -4.05 6.25 -27.01
CA ASP A 141 -3.57 7.55 -27.42
C ASP A 141 -4.19 7.80 -28.80
N GLU A 142 -5.40 8.36 -28.81
CA GLU A 142 -6.10 8.85 -30.00
C GLU A 142 -5.42 10.15 -30.44
N SER A 143 -4.12 10.05 -30.69
CA SER A 143 -3.26 11.04 -31.34
C SER A 143 -2.64 10.40 -32.59
N ALA A 144 -3.41 9.57 -33.29
CA ALA A 144 -3.12 9.13 -34.65
C ALA A 144 -4.26 9.55 -35.58
N SER A 145 -4.57 10.85 -35.60
CA SER A 145 -5.36 11.50 -36.63
C SER A 145 -5.13 13.01 -36.59
N THR A 146 -4.02 13.44 -37.20
CA THR A 146 -4.07 14.63 -38.05
C THR A 146 -3.41 14.25 -39.37
N GLU A 147 -4.25 14.09 -40.38
CA GLU A 147 -3.93 14.08 -41.80
C GLU A 147 -2.98 15.24 -42.16
N GLN A 148 -1.94 14.96 -42.95
CA GLN A 148 -1.82 15.38 -44.36
C GLN A 148 -0.56 14.80 -45.02
#